data_AF-A0A925D9A1-F1
#
_entry.id   AF-A0A925D9A1-F1
#
_cell.length_a   1.000
_cell.length_b   1.000
_cell.length_c   1.000
_cell.angle_alpha   90.00
_cell.angle_beta   90.00
_cell.angle_gamma   90.00
#
_symmetry.space_group_name_H-M   'P 1'
#
loop_
_entity.id
_entity.type
_entity.pdbx_description
1 polymer ?
#
loop_
_entity_poly.entity_id
_entity_poly.type
_entity_poly.pdbx_seq_one_letter_code
_entity_poly.pdbx_strand_id
1 'polypeptide(L)' 'SKFAVAEGDKVNKGDLIGYVGSTGRSTAPHLHWSLDVHGTPVNPSQWVKISPCSAAPKSVHRPPAKPGRLRNRE' A
#
# COMPACT_ATOMS: atom_id res chain seq x y z
N SER A 1 0.97 -6.54 12.35
CA SER A 1 1.27 -5.75 11.15
C SER A 1 2.71 -6.01 10.72
N LYS A 2 3.00 -5.86 9.42
CA LYS A 2 4.35 -5.97 8.87
C LYS A 2 4.43 -5.20 7.55
N PHE A 3 5.58 -4.63 7.23
CA PHE A 3 5.88 -4.06 5.92
C PHE A 3 6.31 -5.16 4.94
N ALA A 4 5.81 -5.11 3.70
CA ALA A 4 6.20 -6.05 2.64
C ALA A 4 7.18 -5.44 1.62
N VAL A 5 7.38 -4.12 1.68
CA VAL A 5 8.27 -3.32 0.82
C VAL A 5 9.28 -2.55 1.66
N ALA A 6 10.32 -2.01 1.01
CA ALA A 6 11.32 -1.13 1.60
C ALA A 6 11.29 0.27 0.95
N GLU A 7 11.93 1.24 1.61
CA GLU A 7 12.11 2.58 1.04
C GLU A 7 12.86 2.51 -0.29
N GLY A 8 12.35 3.25 -1.29
CA GLY A 8 12.90 3.26 -2.65
C GLY A 8 12.34 2.19 -3.59
N ASP A 9 11.54 1.24 -3.10
CA ASP A 9 10.88 0.26 -3.97
C ASP A 9 9.84 0.94 -4.87
N LYS A 10 9.90 0.65 -6.18
CA LYS A 10 8.83 1.02 -7.12
C LYS A 10 7.72 -0.03 -7.02
N VAL A 11 6.50 0.42 -6.77
CA VAL A 11 5.31 -0.44 -6.64
C VAL A 11 4.32 -0.18 -7.77
N ASN A 12 3.64 -1.23 -8.21
CA ASN A 12 2.56 -1.14 -9.20
C ASN A 12 1.19 -1.24 -8.51
N LYS A 13 0.15 -0.82 -9.23
CA LYS A 13 -1.23 -0.97 -8.74
C LYS A 13 -1.53 -2.46 -8.51
N GLY A 14 -1.91 -2.79 -7.28
CA GLY A 14 -2.27 -4.14 -6.86
C GLY A 14 -1.15 -4.91 -6.16
N ASP A 15 0.05 -4.35 -6.06
CA ASP A 15 1.15 -4.97 -5.33
C ASP A 15 0.88 -4.96 -3.81
N LEU A 16 1.31 -6.02 -3.12
CA LEU A 16 1.29 -6.04 -1.66
C LEU A 16 2.36 -5.13 -1.10
N ILE A 17 1.94 -4.12 -0.34
CA ILE A 17 2.85 -3.18 0.35
C ILE A 17 2.94 -3.44 1.86
N GLY A 18 1.96 -4.10 2.46
CA GLY A 18 1.98 -4.40 3.88
C GLY A 18 0.73 -5.09 4.41
N TYR A 19 0.73 -5.38 5.70
CA TYR A 19 -0.32 -6.11 6.39
C TYR A 19 -0.92 -5.24 7.50
N VAL A 20 -2.26 -5.21 7.56
CA VAL A 20 -3.04 -4.52 8.60
C VAL A 20 -2.57 -4.91 10.00
N GLY A 21 -2.71 -4.00 10.96
CA GLY A 21 -2.46 -4.28 12.37
C GLY A 21 -3.07 -3.23 13.27
N SER A 22 -2.56 -3.18 14.49
CA SER A 22 -3.04 -2.30 15.57
C SER A 22 -1.87 -1.72 16.37
N THR A 23 -0.76 -1.40 15.69
CA THR A 23 0.43 -0.80 16.30
C THR A 23 0.26 0.71 16.48
N GLY A 24 0.91 1.31 17.49
CA GLY A 24 0.83 2.75 17.78
C GLY A 24 -0.46 3.15 18.53
N ARG A 25 -0.99 4.34 18.27
CA ARG A 25 -2.27 4.82 18.84
C ARG A 25 -3.45 4.19 18.13
N SER A 26 -3.76 2.95 18.49
CA SER A 26 -4.85 2.16 17.91
C SER A 26 -5.61 1.39 18.99
N THR A 27 -6.95 1.33 18.89
CA THR A 27 -7.80 0.56 19.82
C THR A 27 -8.11 -0.86 19.33
N ALA A 28 -8.07 -1.08 18.01
CA ALA A 28 -8.31 -2.36 17.36
C ALA A 28 -7.65 -2.39 15.95
N PRO A 29 -7.53 -3.56 15.29
CA PRO A 29 -6.97 -3.66 13.95
C PRO A 29 -7.77 -2.85 12.92
N HIS A 30 -7.11 -1.91 12.25
CA HIS A 30 -7.72 -1.07 11.23
C HIS A 30 -6.70 -0.62 10.18
N LEU A 31 -7.19 -0.15 9.04
CA LEU A 31 -6.39 0.49 8.01
C LEU A 31 -6.66 2.00 8.04
N HIS A 32 -5.63 2.78 8.37
CA HIS A 32 -5.62 4.20 8.11
C HIS A 32 -5.02 4.45 6.73
N TRP A 33 -5.71 5.21 5.89
CA TRP A 33 -5.24 5.61 4.57
C TRP A 33 -5.60 7.08 4.32
N SER A 34 -4.62 7.86 3.90
CA SER A 34 -4.76 9.26 3.51
C SER A 34 -4.29 9.47 2.07
N LEU A 35 -4.77 10.55 1.45
CA LEU A 35 -4.33 10.99 0.13
C LEU A 35 -3.90 12.45 0.24
N ASP A 36 -2.65 12.72 -0.16
CA ASP A 36 -2.11 14.07 -0.26
C ASP A 36 -1.92 14.42 -1.73
N VAL A 37 -2.44 15.58 -2.14
CA VAL A 37 -2.28 16.11 -3.49
C VAL A 37 -1.56 17.45 -3.39
N HIS A 38 -0.40 17.56 -4.04
CA HIS A 38 0.47 18.73 -3.95
C HIS A 38 0.76 19.17 -2.49
N GLY A 39 0.98 18.20 -1.60
CA GLY A 39 1.26 18.43 -0.19
C GLY A 39 0.05 18.82 0.66
N THR A 40 -1.16 18.82 0.09
CA THR A 40 -2.40 19.12 0.82
C THR A 40 -3.19 17.82 1.05
N PRO A 41 -3.59 17.51 2.29
CA PRO A 41 -4.49 16.39 2.58
C PRO A 41 -5.85 16.64 1.95
N VAL A 42 -6.34 15.67 1.18
CA VAL A 42 -7.64 15.74 0.51
C VAL A 42 -8.54 14.59 0.94
N ASN A 43 -9.86 14.75 0.75
CA ASN A 43 -10.81 13.66 0.95
C ASN A 43 -10.66 12.63 -0.19
N PRO A 44 -10.23 11.37 0.09
CA PRO A 44 -9.97 10.39 -0.96
C PRO A 44 -11.21 10.00 -1.78
N SER A 45 -12.42 10.13 -1.21
CA SER A 45 -13.67 9.76 -1.88
C SER A 45 -13.96 10.61 -3.12
N GLN A 46 -13.39 11.81 -3.21
CA GLN A 46 -13.52 12.69 -4.38
C GLN A 46 -12.53 12.34 -5.50
N TRP A 47 -11.50 11.55 -5.20
CA TRP A 47 -10.38 11.28 -6.11
C TRP A 47 -10.33 9.83 -6.59
N VAL A 48 -10.84 8.89 -5.79
CA VAL A 48 -10.70 7.46 -6.03
C VAL A 48 -12.07 6.79 -6.04
N LYS A 49 -12.27 5.91 -7.02
CA LYS A 49 -13.44 5.03 -7.07
C LYS A 49 -13.30 3.96 -5.99
N ILE A 50 -13.99 4.14 -4.87
CA ILE A 50 -14.05 3.14 -3.80
C ILE A 50 -15.06 2.08 -4.25
N SER A 51 -14.55 0.95 -4.72
CA SER A 51 -15.38 -0.21 -5.03
C SER A 51 -15.54 -1.06 -3.77
N PRO A 52 -16.75 -1.54 -3.45
CA PRO A 52 -16.94 -2.41 -2.31
C PRO A 52 -16.13 -3.70 -2.50
N CYS A 53 -15.55 -4.21 -1.41
CA CYS A 53 -14.70 -5.41 -1.42
C CYS A 53 -15.39 -6.62 -2.09
N SER A 54 -16.73 -6.71 -1.99
CA SER A 54 -17.53 -7.77 -2.63
C SER A 54 -17.52 -7.75 -4.16
N ALA A 55 -17.15 -6.64 -4.79
CA ALA A 55 -17.15 -6.49 -6.25
C ALA A 55 -15.77 -6.77 -6.89
N ALA A 56 -14.72 -6.98 -6.10
CA ALA A 56 -13.39 -7.22 -6.62
C ALA A 56 -13.22 -8.72 -7.00
N PRO A 57 -12.70 -9.04 -8.20
CA PRO A 57 -12.27 -10.40 -8.50
C PRO A 57 -11.17 -10.77 -7.49
N LYS A 58 -11.19 -12.01 -6.96
CA LYS A 58 -10.15 -12.49 -6.03
C LYS A 58 -8.80 -12.45 -6.74
N SER A 59 -8.06 -11.35 -6.59
CA SER A 59 -6.75 -11.18 -7.19
C SER A 59 -5.79 -12.20 -6.58
N VAL A 60 -5.17 -13.02 -7.44
CA VAL A 60 -4.06 -13.89 -7.06
C VAL A 60 -2.95 -12.96 -6.56
N HIS A 61 -2.63 -13.08 -5.28
CA HIS A 61 -1.64 -12.26 -4.61
C HIS A 61 -0.27 -12.41 -5.30
N ARG A 62 0.10 -11.44 -6.15
CA ARG A 62 1.44 -11.41 -6.75
C ARG A 62 2.37 -10.71 -5.75
N PRO A 63 3.44 -11.36 -5.28
CA PRO A 63 4.44 -10.66 -4.49
C PRO A 63 5.04 -9.51 -5.32
N PRO A 64 5.38 -8.37 -4.69
CA PRO A 64 5.97 -7.25 -5.41
C PRO A 64 7.24 -7.70 -6.14
N ALA A 65 7.35 -7.34 -7.42
CA ALA A 65 8.56 -7.59 -8.19
C ALA A 65 9.67 -6.69 -7.62
N LYS A 66 10.63 -7.28 -6.91
CA LYS A 66 11.78 -6.52 -6.40
C LYS A 66 12.51 -5.87 -7.58
N PRO A 67 12.74 -4.54 -7.58
CA PRO A 67 13.68 -3.95 -8.53
C PRO A 67 15.03 -4.62 -8.33
N GLY A 68 15.64 -5.09 -9.42
CA GLY A 68 16.95 -5.74 -9.38
C GLY A 68 17.93 -4.86 -8.61
N ARG A 69 18.41 -5.37 -7.47
CA ARG A 69 19.49 -4.77 -6.69
C ARG A 69 20.68 -4.58 -7.65
N LEU A 70 20.90 -3.36 -8.12
CA LEU A 70 22.15 -2.98 -8.77
C LEU A 70 23.23 -3.21 -7.71
N ARG A 71 23.88 -4.37 -7.78
CA ARG A 71 25.11 -4.62 -7.05
C ARG A 71 26.14 -3.71 -7.69
N ASN A 72 26.44 -2.61 -7.03
CA ASN A 72 27.66 -1.86 -7.29
C ASN A 72 28.80 -2.88 -7.12
N ARG A 73 29.46 -3.22 -8.24
CA ARG A 73 30.79 -3.83 -8.18
C ARG A 73 31.75 -2.72 -7.78
N GLU A 74 32.62 -3.06 -6.84
CA GLU A 74 33.88 -2.36 -6.55
C GLU A 74 34.62 -1.88 -7.80
#